data_AF-A0A2J7ZH70-F1
#
_entry.id   AF-A0A2J7ZH70-F1
#
_cell.length_a   1.000
_cell.length_b   1.000
_cell.length_c   1.000
_cell.angle_alpha   90.00
_cell.angle_beta   90.00
_cell.angle_gamma   90.00
#
_symmetry.space_group_name_H-M   'P 1'
#
loop_
_entity.id
_entity.type
_entity.pdbx_description
1 polymer ?
#
loop_
_entity_poly.entity_id
_entity_poly.type
_entity_poly.pdbx_seq_one_letter_code
_entity_poly.pdbx_strand_id
1 'polypeptide(L)'
;MARALSLLALSLTLCHAALGARYVASVIGTNVSSKLDPAGLVKPTFSGYLPVASDGSAMYYAFYESQSAARAEDIGEAPIVLWLQGGPGCASTFGAFYELGPWSVNPNLSVQRNPGG
;
A
#
# COMPACT_ATOMS: atom_id res chain seq x y z
N MET A 1 -28.51 -39.66 29.70
CA MET A 1 -28.95 -38.84 28.55
C MET A 1 -28.61 -37.36 28.68
N ALA A 2 -28.72 -36.73 29.86
CA ALA A 2 -28.44 -35.29 30.04
C ALA A 2 -27.01 -34.82 29.67
N ARG A 3 -25.98 -35.65 29.90
CA ARG A 3 -24.57 -35.30 29.63
C ARG A 3 -24.24 -35.16 28.13
N ALA A 4 -24.95 -35.88 27.26
CA ALA A 4 -24.74 -35.80 25.81
C ALA A 4 -25.32 -34.49 25.24
N LEU A 5 -26.49 -34.07 25.74
CA LEU A 5 -27.10 -32.80 25.34
C LEU A 5 -26.27 -31.59 25.76
N SER A 6 -25.68 -31.62 26.96
CA SER A 6 -24.83 -30.51 27.43
C SER A 6 -23.54 -30.36 26.62
N LEU A 7 -22.96 -31.47 26.13
CA LEU A 7 -21.75 -31.43 25.29
C LEU A 7 -22.03 -30.92 23.87
N LEU A 8 -23.17 -31.31 23.30
CA LEU A 8 -23.63 -30.79 22.00
C LEU A 8 -23.91 -29.29 22.07
N ALA A 9 -24.59 -28.81 23.12
CA ALA A 9 -24.83 -27.38 23.33
C ALA A 9 -23.51 -26.60 23.46
N LEU A 10 -22.54 -27.11 24.22
CA LEU A 10 -21.23 -26.48 24.36
C LEU A 10 -20.51 -26.39 23.00
N SER A 11 -20.52 -27.47 22.22
CA SER A 11 -19.89 -27.48 20.88
C SER A 11 -20.54 -26.51 19.90
N LEU A 12 -21.87 -26.36 19.93
CA LEU A 12 -22.57 -25.42 19.07
C LEU A 12 -22.27 -23.98 19.48
N THR A 13 -22.22 -23.69 20.79
CA THR A 13 -21.86 -22.34 21.28
C THR A 13 -20.40 -21.98 20.99
N LEU A 14 -19.47 -22.92 21.14
CA LEU A 14 -18.07 -22.78 20.73
C LEU A 14 -17.94 -22.55 19.23
N CYS A 15 -18.72 -23.25 18.41
CA CYS A 15 -18.76 -23.08 16.96
C CYS A 15 -19.25 -21.67 16.56
N HIS A 16 -20.35 -21.19 17.16
CA HIS A 16 -20.85 -19.84 16.89
C HIS A 16 -19.89 -18.74 17.36
N ALA A 17 -19.26 -18.89 18.52
CA ALA A 17 -18.26 -17.94 19.00
C ALA A 17 -17.02 -17.92 18.10
N ALA A 18 -16.57 -19.08 17.60
CA ALA A 18 -15.46 -19.18 16.67
C ALA A 18 -15.80 -18.55 15.30
N LEU A 19 -16.98 -18.85 14.73
CA LEU A 19 -17.44 -18.19 13.51
C LEU A 19 -17.59 -16.67 13.69
N GLY A 20 -18.11 -16.21 14.83
CA GLY A 20 -18.20 -14.80 15.17
C GLY A 20 -16.84 -14.12 15.25
N ALA A 21 -15.85 -14.73 15.90
CA ALA A 21 -14.49 -14.21 15.97
C ALA A 21 -13.81 -14.15 14.59
N ARG A 22 -14.04 -15.15 13.72
CA ARG A 22 -13.53 -15.13 12.33
C ARG A 22 -14.25 -14.11 11.45
N TYR A 23 -15.55 -13.93 11.65
CA TYR A 23 -16.33 -12.91 10.94
C TYR A 23 -15.90 -11.50 11.37
N VAL A 24 -15.72 -11.26 12.67
CA VAL A 24 -15.20 -10.00 13.19
C VAL A 24 -13.77 -9.75 12.72
N ALA A 25 -12.89 -10.76 12.68
CA ALA A 25 -11.55 -10.61 12.09
C ALA A 25 -11.57 -10.36 10.57
N SER A 26 -12.61 -10.84 9.88
CA SER A 26 -12.83 -10.60 8.44
C SER A 26 -13.44 -9.24 8.13
N VAL A 27 -14.26 -8.69 9.04
CA VAL A 27 -14.97 -7.40 8.87
C VAL A 27 -14.14 -6.26 9.47
N ILE A 28 -13.56 -6.48 10.64
CA ILE A 28 -12.56 -5.62 11.28
C ILE A 28 -11.20 -6.22 10.93
N GLY A 29 -10.74 -5.95 9.71
CA GLY A 29 -9.37 -6.22 9.29
C GLY A 29 -8.41 -5.45 10.19
N THR A 30 -8.01 -6.02 11.32
CA THR A 30 -6.99 -5.46 12.20
C THR A 30 -5.63 -5.76 11.59
N ASN A 31 -5.26 -4.99 10.58
CA ASN A 31 -3.90 -4.54 10.28
C ASN A 31 -4.00 -3.61 9.07
N VAL A 32 -3.63 -2.34 9.26
CA VAL A 32 -3.45 -1.35 8.21
C VAL A 32 -2.42 -1.89 7.21
N SER A 33 -2.86 -2.57 6.16
CA SER A 33 -1.96 -3.26 5.24
C SER A 33 -2.59 -3.43 3.87
N SER A 34 -2.79 -2.32 3.16
CA SER A 34 -3.03 -2.35 1.71
C SER A 34 -2.00 -1.56 0.88
N LYS A 35 -1.00 -0.93 1.50
CA LYS A 35 0.00 -0.09 0.81
C LYS A 35 1.45 -0.48 1.00
N LEU A 36 1.73 -1.23 2.05
CA LEU A 36 3.04 -1.75 2.34
C LEU A 36 3.09 -3.18 1.82
N ASP A 37 4.19 -3.56 1.18
CA ASP A 37 4.40 -4.97 0.87
C ASP A 37 4.63 -5.77 2.16
N PRO A 38 4.69 -7.11 2.11
CA PRO A 38 4.93 -7.94 3.29
C PRO A 38 6.24 -7.62 4.04
N ALA A 39 7.16 -6.89 3.40
CA ALA A 39 8.42 -6.42 3.97
C ALA A 39 8.34 -4.96 4.48
N GLY A 40 7.16 -4.33 4.46
CA GLY A 40 6.98 -2.95 4.92
C GLY A 40 7.39 -1.89 3.89
N LEU A 41 7.60 -2.26 2.63
CA LEU A 41 8.05 -1.35 1.57
C LEU A 41 6.86 -0.62 0.92
N VAL A 42 6.93 0.71 0.87
CA VAL A 42 6.12 1.57 -0.01
C VAL A 42 6.51 1.31 -1.46
N LYS A 43 5.52 0.94 -2.27
CA LYS A 43 5.68 0.74 -3.71
C LYS A 43 4.83 1.76 -4.46
N PRO A 44 5.16 2.06 -5.73
CA PRO A 44 4.21 2.75 -6.59
C PRO A 44 2.89 1.99 -6.60
N THR A 45 1.78 2.66 -6.30
CA THR A 45 0.44 2.07 -6.42
C THR A 45 0.14 1.79 -7.89
N PHE A 46 0.57 2.71 -8.76
CA PHE A 46 0.50 2.54 -10.21
C PHE A 46 1.82 2.95 -10.85
N SER A 47 2.20 2.25 -11.91
CA SER A 47 3.30 2.66 -12.77
C SER A 47 3.11 2.07 -14.16
N GLY A 48 3.61 2.75 -15.18
CA GLY A 48 3.48 2.28 -16.55
C GLY A 48 3.82 3.36 -17.56
N TYR A 49 3.28 3.19 -18.76
CA TYR A 49 3.50 4.11 -19.89
C TYR A 49 2.17 4.70 -20.34
N LEU A 50 2.14 6.03 -20.46
CA LEU A 50 1.03 6.78 -21.03
C LEU A 50 1.36 7.10 -22.50
N PRO A 51 0.61 6.60 -23.48
CA PRO A 51 0.79 7.01 -24.87
C PRO A 51 0.57 8.51 -25.01
N VAL A 52 1.49 9.22 -25.66
CA VAL A 52 1.40 10.69 -25.83
C VAL A 52 1.05 11.10 -27.26
N ALA A 53 1.32 10.22 -28.23
CA ALA A 53 1.01 10.45 -29.64
C ALA A 53 0.76 9.11 -30.36
N SER A 54 0.22 9.19 -31.58
CA SER A 54 -0.06 8.02 -32.42
C SER A 54 1.19 7.43 -33.09
N ASP A 55 2.36 8.04 -32.90
CA ASP A 55 3.64 7.63 -33.46
C ASP A 55 4.36 6.55 -32.62
N GLY A 56 3.74 6.10 -31.52
CA GLY A 56 4.30 5.14 -30.59
C GLY A 56 5.05 5.76 -29.41
N SER A 57 5.13 7.09 -29.33
CA SER A 57 5.71 7.79 -28.18
C SER A 57 4.88 7.56 -26.92
N ALA A 58 5.55 7.27 -25.80
CA ALA A 58 4.90 7.11 -24.50
C ALA A 58 5.77 7.66 -23.37
N MET A 59 5.11 8.19 -22.34
CA MET A 59 5.72 8.73 -21.14
C MET A 59 5.62 7.74 -19.99
N TYR A 60 6.75 7.41 -19.37
CA TYR A 60 6.76 6.60 -18.15
C TYR A 60 6.26 7.41 -16.95
N TYR A 61 5.49 6.78 -16.06
CA TYR A 61 5.11 7.34 -14.78
C TYR A 61 5.19 6.30 -13.65
N ALA A 62 5.41 6.79 -12.43
CA ALA A 62 5.24 6.05 -11.19
C ALA A 62 4.46 6.93 -10.20
N PHE A 63 3.32 6.44 -9.74
CA PHE A 63 2.40 7.13 -8.84
C PHE A 63 2.44 6.50 -7.45
N TYR A 64 2.66 7.33 -6.45
CA TYR A 64 2.64 6.97 -5.04
C TYR A 64 1.47 7.67 -4.39
N GLU A 65 0.61 6.92 -3.71
CA GLU A 65 -0.42 7.54 -2.89
C GLU A 65 0.17 8.12 -1.60
N SER A 66 -0.55 9.09 -1.03
CA SER A 66 -0.17 9.70 0.25
C SER A 66 0.03 8.66 1.35
N GLN A 67 1.12 8.83 2.10
CA GLN A 67 1.44 8.08 3.32
C GLN A 67 0.97 8.78 4.59
N SER A 68 0.63 10.06 4.53
CA SER A 68 0.22 10.86 5.70
C SER A 68 -1.24 10.62 6.11
N ALA A 69 -2.02 9.97 5.26
CA ALA A 69 -3.39 9.57 5.57
C ALA A 69 -3.35 8.45 6.64
N ALA A 70 -3.76 8.79 7.86
CA ALA A 70 -3.82 7.83 8.97
C ALA A 70 -4.84 6.71 8.70
N ARG A 71 -5.82 6.99 7.83
CA ARG A 71 -6.85 6.04 7.39
C ARG A 71 -6.94 6.02 5.87
N ALA A 72 -7.38 4.89 5.32
CA ALA A 72 -7.51 4.73 3.87
C ALA A 72 -8.58 5.67 3.29
N GLU A 73 -9.64 5.95 4.04
CA GLU A 73 -10.66 6.93 3.66
C GLU A 73 -10.12 8.36 3.46
N ASP A 74 -9.05 8.74 4.18
CA ASP A 74 -8.50 10.10 4.12
C ASP A 74 -7.55 10.31 2.92
N ILE A 75 -7.20 9.25 2.18
CA ILE A 75 -6.31 9.33 1.00
C ILE A 75 -6.91 10.25 -0.07
N GLY A 76 -8.24 10.24 -0.23
CA GLY A 76 -8.96 11.05 -1.22
C GLY A 76 -8.89 12.55 -0.97
N GLU A 77 -8.49 12.98 0.23
CA GLU A 77 -8.34 14.39 0.60
C GLU A 77 -6.93 14.92 0.33
N ALA A 78 -5.95 14.04 0.10
CA ALA A 78 -4.57 14.43 -0.16
C ALA A 78 -4.44 15.07 -1.57
N PRO A 79 -3.70 16.18 -1.72
CA PRO A 79 -3.49 16.80 -3.02
C PRO A 79 -2.61 15.92 -3.91
N ILE A 80 -2.88 15.94 -5.22
CA ILE A 80 -2.02 15.31 -6.22
C ILE A 80 -0.85 16.26 -6.53
N VAL A 81 0.37 15.74 -6.39
CA VAL A 81 1.60 16.45 -6.76
C VAL A 81 2.23 15.76 -7.97
N LEU A 82 2.44 16.53 -9.05
CA LEU A 82 3.21 16.10 -10.20
C LEU A 82 4.64 16.63 -10.06
N TRP A 83 5.63 15.73 -10.04
CA TRP A 83 7.03 16.09 -9.95
C TRP A 83 7.78 15.81 -11.26
N LEU A 84 8.50 16.82 -11.76
CA LEU A 84 9.22 16.76 -13.03
C LEU A 84 10.65 17.24 -12.84
N GLN A 85 11.62 16.40 -13.21
CA GLN A 85 13.02 16.84 -13.25
C GLN A 85 13.29 17.71 -14.48
N GLY A 86 14.22 18.64 -14.30
CA GLY A 86 14.67 19.57 -15.33
C GLY A 86 15.81 19.01 -16.21
N GLY A 87 16.76 19.88 -16.56
CA GLY A 87 17.87 19.54 -17.44
C GLY A 87 17.93 20.47 -18.64
N PRO A 88 17.56 20.02 -19.85
CA PRO A 88 16.55 19.01 -20.21
C PRO A 88 17.03 17.56 -20.34
N GLY A 89 16.10 16.60 -20.28
CA GLY A 89 16.35 15.18 -20.56
C GLY A 89 16.68 14.31 -19.35
N CYS A 90 16.77 14.88 -18.15
CA CYS A 90 16.95 14.09 -16.93
C CYS A 90 15.64 13.38 -16.56
N ALA A 91 15.73 12.11 -16.17
CA ALA A 91 14.57 11.33 -15.78
C ALA A 91 14.02 11.79 -14.42
N SER A 92 12.69 11.94 -14.30
CA SER A 92 12.04 12.27 -13.03
C SER A 92 12.26 11.24 -11.93
N THR A 93 12.62 10.00 -12.29
CA THR A 93 13.03 8.96 -11.36
C THR A 93 14.27 9.35 -10.53
N PHE A 94 15.08 10.30 -11.00
CA PHE A 94 16.16 10.87 -10.19
C PHE A 94 15.60 11.55 -8.92
N GLY A 95 14.62 12.44 -9.06
CA GLY A 95 13.98 13.09 -7.91
C GLY A 95 13.27 12.08 -6.99
N ALA A 96 12.76 10.99 -7.56
CA ALA A 96 12.16 9.90 -6.79
C ALA A 96 13.15 9.12 -5.91
N PHE A 97 14.45 9.13 -6.21
CA PHE A 97 15.46 8.38 -5.44
C PHE A 97 16.52 9.25 -4.75
N TYR A 98 16.66 10.52 -5.15
CA TYR A 98 17.73 11.39 -4.65
C TYR A 98 17.23 12.68 -4.02
N GLU A 99 15.95 13.01 -4.15
CA GLU A 99 15.39 14.26 -3.63
C GLU A 99 14.28 13.99 -2.62
N LEU A 100 13.08 13.63 -3.10
CA LEU A 100 11.86 13.65 -2.28
C LEU A 100 11.06 12.36 -2.28
N GLY A 101 11.42 11.37 -3.10
CA GLY A 101 10.67 10.13 -3.10
C GLY A 101 10.86 9.32 -1.80
N PRO A 102 10.06 8.26 -1.61
CA PRO A 102 10.01 7.50 -0.36
C PRO A 102 11.28 6.68 -0.08
N TRP A 103 12.18 6.58 -1.07
CA TRP A 103 13.39 5.78 -1.01
C TRP A 103 14.60 6.60 -1.43
N SER A 104 15.74 6.32 -0.81
CA SER A 104 17.06 6.78 -1.23
C SER A 104 17.96 5.59 -1.56
N VAL A 105 18.88 5.76 -2.50
CA VAL A 105 19.78 4.71 -2.96
C VAL A 105 21.14 4.84 -2.27
N ASN A 106 21.57 3.76 -1.61
CA ASN A 106 22.88 3.66 -0.98
C ASN A 106 23.97 3.29 -2.00
N PRO A 107 25.27 3.52 -1.68
CA PRO A 107 26.38 3.16 -2.57
C PRO A 107 26.44 1.66 -2.92
N ASN A 108 25.92 0.80 -2.05
CA ASN A 108 25.82 -0.65 -2.29
C ASN A 108 24.58 -1.04 -3.13
N LEU A 109 23.89 -0.07 -3.73
CA LEU A 109 22.66 -0.24 -4.52
C LEU A 109 21.44 -0.75 -3.75
N SER A 110 21.51 -0.82 -2.41
CA SER A 110 20.32 -1.03 -1.57
C SER A 110 19.49 0.25 -1.49
N VAL A 111 18.20 0.10 -1.24
CA VAL A 111 17.30 1.21 -0.95
C VAL A 111 17.08 1.36 0.55
N GLN A 112 17.04 2.59 1.03
CA GLN A 112 16.69 2.94 2.40
C GLN A 112 15.54 3.93 2.42
N ARG A 113 14.67 3.86 3.43
CA ARG A 113 13.51 4.75 3.53
C ARG A 113 13.98 6.20 3.69
N ASN A 114 13.38 7.10 2.93
CA ASN A 114 13.52 8.54 3.12
C ASN A 114 12.47 9.01 4.15
N PRO A 115 12.86 9.52 5.33
CA PRO A 115 11.90 10.00 6.34
C PRO A 115 11.19 11.30 5.93
N GLY A 116 11.75 12.06 4.99
CA GLY A 116 11.19 13.31 4.50
C GLY A 116 10.33 13.19 3.24
N GLY A 117 10.18 11.98 2.70
CA GLY A 117 9.37 11.67 1.51
C GLY A 117 8.09 10.92 1.82
#